data_AF-A0A6A4PNG6-F1
#
_entry.id   AF-A0A6A4PNG6-F1
#
_cell.length_a   1.000
_cell.length_b   1.000
_cell.length_c   1.000
_cell.angle_alpha   90.00
_cell.angle_beta   90.00
_cell.angle_gamma   90.00
#
_symmetry.space_group_name_H-M   'P 1'
#
loop_
_entity.id
_entity.type
_entity.pdbx_description
1 polymer ?
#
loop_
_entity_poly.entity_id
_entity_poly.type
_entity_poly.pdbx_seq_one_letter_code
_entity_poly.pdbx_strand_id
1 'polypeptide(L)' 'MVLKLVKKGGTIAYDNTLWFGTVAMSEEEEMEDLVRQSRKYVIEFNTFIANDTRIESTIVSVGDGVTLCRRI' A
#
# COMPACT_ATOMS: atom_id res chain seq x y z
N MET A 1 -1.10 8.83 -7.90
CA MET A 1 -1.39 9.44 -6.59
C MET A 1 -2.15 10.75 -6.74
N VAL A 2 -2.96 11.10 -5.75
CA VAL A 2 -3.72 12.37 -5.67
C VAL A 2 -2.87 13.57 -5.21
N LEU A 3 -1.54 13.48 -5.34
CA LEU A 3 -0.57 14.39 -4.74
C LEU A 3 -0.79 15.87 -5.14
N LYS A 4 -1.30 16.12 -6.35
CA LYS A 4 -1.62 17.48 -6.83
C LYS A 4 -2.74 18.17 -6.03
N LEU A 5 -3.60 17.39 -5.38
CA LEU A 5 -4.74 17.89 -4.60
C LEU A 5 -4.41 18.10 -3.11
N VAL A 6 -3.41 17.40 -2.59
CA VAL A 6 -3.02 17.46 -1.18
C VAL A 6 -1.94 18.51 -0.99
N LYS A 7 -2.10 19.43 -0.03
CA LYS A 7 -1.07 20.44 0.28
C LYS A 7 0.27 19.81 0.66
N LYS A 8 1.38 20.55 0.50
CA LYS A 8 2.67 20.15 1.10
C LYS A 8 2.50 19.97 2.62
N GLY A 9 3.10 18.91 3.16
CA GLY A 9 2.92 18.46 4.55
C GLY A 9 1.59 17.74 4.83
N GLY A 10 0.67 17.67 3.87
CA GLY A 10 -0.59 16.92 4.02
C GLY A 10 -0.40 15.42 3.90
N THR A 11 -1.35 14.66 4.46
CA THR A 11 -1.30 13.20 4.54
C THR A 11 -2.35 12.56 3.62
N ILE A 12 -1.97 11.48 2.96
CA ILE A 12 -2.86 10.54 2.27
C ILE A 12 -2.79 9.22 3.02
N ALA A 13 -3.94 8.58 3.25
CA ALA A 13 -4.03 7.23 3.79
C ALA A 13 -4.57 6.30 2.70
N TYR A 14 -3.90 5.17 2.50
CA TYR A 14 -4.34 4.08 1.63
C TYR A 14 -4.62 2.87 2.50
N ASP A 15 -5.84 2.33 2.41
CA ASP A 15 -6.29 1.19 3.19
C ASP A 15 -5.97 -0.15 2.48
N ASN A 16 -6.03 -1.25 3.23
CA ASN A 16 -5.80 -2.63 2.78
C ASN A 16 -4.41 -2.89 2.15
N THR A 17 -3.37 -2.23 2.63
CA THR A 17 -2.03 -2.32 2.03
C THR A 17 -1.24 -3.56 2.46
N LEU A 18 -1.73 -4.34 3.42
CA LEU A 18 -1.22 -5.67 3.73
C LEU A 18 -2.01 -6.79 3.03
N TRP A 19 -3.23 -6.50 2.55
CA TRP A 19 -4.07 -7.39 1.73
C TRP A 19 -4.17 -8.82 2.30
N PHE A 20 -4.78 -8.92 3.48
CA PHE A 20 -4.90 -10.12 4.31
C PHE A 20 -3.54 -10.76 4.68
N GLY A 21 -2.46 -9.99 4.65
CA GLY A 21 -1.08 -10.46 4.83
C GLY A 21 -0.49 -11.16 3.61
N THR A 22 -1.27 -11.35 2.54
CA THR A 22 -0.84 -12.16 1.39
C THR A 22 0.31 -11.56 0.60
N VAL A 23 0.56 -10.25 0.74
CA VAL A 23 1.70 -9.57 0.11
C VAL A 23 3.06 -10.10 0.58
N ALA A 24 3.10 -10.82 1.71
CA ALA A 24 4.31 -11.45 2.25
C ALA A 24 4.37 -12.97 2.02
N MET A 25 3.32 -13.58 1.46
CA MET A 25 3.25 -15.02 1.15
C MET A 25 3.99 -15.36 -0.15
N SER A 26 4.47 -16.60 -0.30
CA SER A 26 4.99 -17.12 -1.56
C SER A 26 3.89 -17.27 -2.62
N GLU A 27 4.26 -17.38 -3.90
CA GLU A 27 3.29 -17.59 -4.98
C GLU A 27 2.60 -18.96 -4.90
N GLU A 28 3.27 -19.97 -4.32
CA GLU A 28 2.77 -21.34 -4.21
C GLU A 28 1.77 -21.54 -3.06
N GLU A 29 1.73 -20.63 -2.09
CA GLU A 29 0.79 -20.73 -0.97
C GLU A 29 -0.67 -20.56 -1.46
N GLU A 30 -1.57 -21.38 -0.92
CA GLU A 30 -2.99 -21.32 -1.23
C GLU A 30 -3.61 -20.03 -0.66
N MET A 31 -4.46 -19.39 -1.46
CA MET A 31 -5.23 -18.21 -1.06
C MET A 31 -6.50 -18.15 -1.91
N GLU A 32 -7.54 -17.52 -1.39
CA GLU A 32 -8.80 -17.33 -2.12
C GLU A 32 -8.58 -16.58 -3.44
N ASP A 33 -9.27 -17.01 -4.50
CA ASP A 33 -9.08 -16.45 -5.85
C ASP A 33 -9.28 -14.94 -5.91
N LEU A 34 -10.26 -14.42 -5.16
CA LEU A 34 -10.53 -12.98 -5.08
C LEU A 34 -9.36 -12.21 -4.46
N VAL A 35 -8.71 -12.79 -3.44
CA VAL A 35 -7.52 -12.20 -2.80
C VAL A 35 -6.34 -12.27 -3.76
N ARG A 36 -6.15 -13.41 -4.45
CA ARG A 36 -5.06 -13.60 -5.42
C ARG A 36 -5.11 -12.61 -6.58
N GLN A 37 -6.30 -12.35 -7.13
CA GLN A 37 -6.50 -11.45 -8.27
C GLN A 37 -5.98 -10.03 -8.01
N SER A 38 -6.14 -9.53 -6.78
CA SER A 38 -5.74 -8.17 -6.42
C SER A 38 -4.35 -8.06 -5.77
N ARG A 39 -3.80 -9.16 -5.23
CA ARG A 39 -2.51 -9.20 -4.52
C ARG A 39 -1.37 -8.54 -5.31
N LYS A 40 -1.24 -8.86 -6.60
CA LYS A 40 -0.20 -8.29 -7.47
C LYS A 40 -0.25 -6.76 -7.50
N TYR A 41 -1.44 -6.17 -7.60
CA TYR A 41 -1.59 -4.72 -7.64
C TYR A 41 -1.21 -4.06 -6.31
N VAL A 42 -1.47 -4.73 -5.18
CA VAL A 42 -1.06 -4.21 -3.86
C VAL A 42 0.45 -4.25 -3.68
N ILE A 43 1.13 -5.32 -4.14
CA ILE A 43 2.60 -5.41 -4.12
C ILE A 43 3.23 -4.33 -5.01
N GLU A 44 2.73 -4.16 -6.23
CA GLU A 44 3.19 -3.12 -7.16
C GLU A 44 2.94 -1.71 -6.59
N PHE A 45 1.78 -1.49 -5.97
CA PHE A 45 1.44 -0.24 -5.31
C PHE A 45 2.37 0.08 -4.14
N ASN A 46 2.60 -0.88 -3.23
CA ASN A 46 3.50 -0.69 -2.09
C ASN A 46 4.93 -0.40 -2.56
N THR A 47 5.39 -1.11 -3.60
CA THR A 47 6.71 -0.86 -4.22
C THR A 47 6.78 0.53 -4.83
N PHE A 48 5.73 0.97 -5.53
CA PHE A 48 5.65 2.32 -6.08
C PHE A 48 5.70 3.39 -4.99
N ILE A 49 4.93 3.24 -3.90
CA ILE A 49 4.90 4.18 -2.78
C ILE A 49 6.24 4.23 -2.03
N ALA A 50 6.88 3.07 -1.80
CA ALA A 50 8.17 2.99 -1.12
C ALA A 50 9.30 3.71 -1.88
N ASN A 51 9.18 3.81 -3.20
CA ASN A 51 10.18 4.46 -4.07
C ASN A 51 9.81 5.89 -4.48
N ASP A 52 8.66 6.43 -4.07
CA ASP A 52 8.23 7.79 -4.44
C ASP A 52 8.91 8.84 -3.55
N THR A 53 9.93 9.50 -4.09
CA THR A 53 10.72 10.53 -3.37
C THR A 53 9.96 11.82 -3.07
N ARG A 54 8.71 11.98 -3.53
CA ARG A 54 7.87 13.17 -3.28
C ARG A 54 7.04 13.03 -2.00
N ILE A 55 7.18 11.92 -1.29
CA ILE A 55 6.48 11.63 -0.03
C ILE A 55 7.44 11.00 0.98
N GLU A 56 7.08 11.10 2.24
CA GLU A 56 7.52 10.15 3.27
C GLU A 56 6.40 9.15 3.49
N SER A 57 6.70 7.86 3.52
CA SER A 57 5.70 6.81 3.68
C SER A 57 6.00 5.89 4.86
N THR A 58 4.94 5.38 5.47
CA THR A 58 5.01 4.32 6.48
C THR A 58 3.80 3.42 6.37
N ILE A 59 3.98 2.11 6.60
CA ILE A 59 2.90 1.14 6.72
C ILE A 59 2.62 0.95 8.20
N VAL A 60 1.36 1.11 8.59
CA VAL A 60 0.88 0.84 9.94
C VAL A 60 0.03 -0.42 9.92
N SER A 61 0.36 -1.41 10.75
CA SER A 61 -0.36 -2.69 10.87
C SER A 61 -1.64 -2.55 11.72
N VAL A 62 -2.51 -1.62 11.33
CA VAL A 62 -3.86 -1.46 11.88
C VAL A 62 -4.85 -1.94 10.82
N GLY A 63 -5.82 -2.78 11.23
CA GLY A 63 -6.75 -3.40 10.29
C GLY A 63 -6.00 -4.27 9.28
N ASP A 64 -6.30 -4.07 8.00
CA ASP A 64 -5.65 -4.79 6.89
C ASP A 64 -4.43 -4.04 6.31
N GLY A 65 -3.81 -3.19 7.14
CA GLY A 65 -2.70 -2.35 6.75
C GLY A 65 -3.13 -1.00 6.19
N VAL A 66 -2.60 0.07 6.77
CA VAL A 66 -2.79 1.43 6.25
C VAL A 66 -1.44 2.03 5.90
N THR A 67 -1.25 2.43 4.64
CA THR A 67 -0.07 3.18 4.22
C THR A 67 -0.34 4.68 4.34
N LEU A 68 0.35 5.33 5.26
CA LEU A 68 0.34 6.78 5.43
C LEU A 68 1.44 7.41 4.59
N CYS A 69 1.08 8.39 3.76
CA CYS A 69 1.99 9.12 2.89
C CYS A 69 1.90 10.62 3.19
N ARG A 70 3.00 11.22 3.69
CA ARG A 70 3.11 12.66 3.91
C ARG A 70 3.77 13.31 2.71
N ARG A 71 3.09 14.26 2.06
CA ARG A 71 3.67 15.03 0.94
C ARG A 71 4.79 15.94 1.46
N ILE A 72 5.94 15.94 0.78
CA ILE A 72 7.03 16.91 1.02
C ILE A 72 6.98 18.11 0.06
#